data_AF-A0A8C5GFU3-F1
#
_entry.id   AF-A0A8C5GFU3-F1
#
_cell.length_a   1.000
_cell.length_b   1.000
_cell.length_c   1.000
_cell.angle_alpha   90.00
_cell.angle_beta   90.00
_cell.angle_gamma   90.00
#
_symmetry.space_group_name_H-M   'P 1'
#
loop_
_entity.id
_entity.type
_entity.pdbx_description
1 polymer ?
#
loop_
_entity_poly.entity_id
_entity_poly.type
_entity_poly.pdbx_seq_one_letter_code
_entity_poly.pdbx_strand_id
1 'polypeptide(L)'
;MMDALSVVSQLRDLASEPQNRETIVQDQGCLPGLVLFLDHKNHEVLFATLQTLRYLAELSPNIPTMKNELGMMVSLENLMTRTGLSVDITALAQEVYNILSAPARPTSHTPDRRKKSQFFINSSNKKAKSVTLLIKGMDSTDQRGLCEEALLKVKGVISFTFQMASKRCTVRIRSDLPTESLVSAIAATKVLSAQQVVKNEAGEEVYVPLNSCGVAVPQNSVLPDYLPEEEESPEKATDRAVSRTTAKEDTSGSWLNTAASFLTKTFYW
;
A
#
# COMPACT_ATOMS: atom_id res chain seq x y z
N MET A 1 27.60 12.90 6.54
CA MET A 1 26.39 13.69 6.21
C MET A 1 26.25 13.59 4.69
N MET A 2 25.12 13.06 4.17
CA MET A 2 24.94 12.98 2.71
C MET A 2 24.76 14.40 2.17
N ASP A 3 25.54 14.75 1.14
CA ASP A 3 25.43 16.03 0.45
C ASP A 3 24.23 16.04 -0.52
N ALA A 4 23.64 17.21 -0.76
CA ALA A 4 22.44 17.36 -1.59
C ALA A 4 22.64 16.78 -3.00
N LEU A 5 23.83 16.96 -3.57
CA LEU A 5 24.20 16.40 -4.87
C LEU A 5 24.18 14.87 -4.88
N SER A 6 24.67 14.25 -3.81
CA SER A 6 24.66 12.79 -3.68
C SER A 6 23.24 12.23 -3.60
N VAL A 7 22.34 12.91 -2.90
CA VAL A 7 20.94 12.48 -2.75
C VAL A 7 20.21 12.56 -4.09
N VAL A 8 20.29 13.71 -4.76
CA VAL A 8 19.60 13.89 -6.05
C VAL A 8 20.20 13.01 -7.15
N SER A 9 21.52 12.77 -7.15
CA SER A 9 22.14 11.88 -8.13
C SER A 9 21.63 10.44 -7.96
N GLN A 10 21.50 9.96 -6.73
CA GLN A 10 20.91 8.64 -6.48
C GLN A 10 19.44 8.58 -6.91
N LEU A 11 18.66 9.62 -6.62
CA LEU A 11 17.26 9.70 -7.03
C LEU A 11 17.09 9.76 -8.56
N ARG A 12 18.02 10.42 -9.25
CA ARG A 12 18.11 10.44 -10.71
C ARG A 12 18.39 9.05 -11.26
N ASP A 13 19.39 8.36 -10.72
CA ASP A 13 19.77 7.03 -11.19
C ASP A 13 18.61 6.04 -10.98
N LEU A 14 17.89 6.17 -9.85
CA LEU A 14 16.62 5.49 -9.60
C LEU A 14 15.54 5.76 -10.64
N ALA A 15 15.29 7.04 -10.93
CA ALA A 15 14.25 7.46 -11.85
C ALA A 15 14.57 7.09 -13.31
N SER A 16 15.86 6.93 -13.65
CA SER A 16 16.26 6.46 -14.98
C SER A 16 15.63 5.10 -15.31
N GLU A 17 15.42 4.25 -14.29
CA GLU A 17 14.77 2.95 -14.42
C GLU A 17 13.23 3.06 -14.46
N PRO A 18 12.56 2.67 -15.57
CA PRO A 18 11.12 2.87 -15.76
C PRO A 18 10.23 2.30 -14.66
N GLN A 19 10.63 1.16 -14.09
CA GLN A 19 9.90 0.45 -13.03
C GLN A 19 9.80 1.23 -11.70
N ASN A 20 10.74 2.14 -11.44
CA ASN A 20 10.78 2.89 -10.18
C ASN A 20 9.96 4.19 -10.25
N ARG A 21 9.71 4.71 -11.45
CA ARG A 21 9.16 6.07 -11.67
C ARG A 21 7.78 6.27 -11.05
N GLU A 22 6.93 5.25 -11.09
CA GLU A 22 5.61 5.30 -10.45
C GLU A 22 5.74 5.34 -8.93
N THR A 23 6.58 4.48 -8.35
CA THR A 23 6.77 4.40 -6.89
C THR A 23 7.39 5.67 -6.32
N ILE A 24 8.34 6.29 -7.04
CA ILE A 24 8.98 7.54 -6.62
C ILE A 24 7.96 8.69 -6.53
N VAL A 25 7.04 8.79 -7.50
CA VAL A 25 6.00 9.84 -7.51
C VAL A 25 4.91 9.61 -6.46
N GLN A 26 4.68 8.35 -6.08
CA GLN A 26 3.71 8.01 -5.03
C GLN A 26 4.25 8.25 -3.61
N ASP A 27 5.57 8.27 -3.44
CA ASP A 27 6.21 8.57 -2.16
C ASP A 27 6.03 10.05 -1.79
N GLN A 28 5.47 10.30 -0.59
CA GLN A 28 5.05 11.63 -0.16
C GLN A 28 6.21 12.62 0.04
N GLY A 29 7.46 12.14 0.19
CA GLY A 29 8.62 13.01 0.42
C GLY A 29 9.40 13.34 -0.83
N CYS A 30 9.29 12.52 -1.88
CA CYS A 30 10.14 12.64 -3.07
C CYS A 30 9.86 13.90 -3.89
N LEU A 31 8.59 14.16 -4.23
CA LEU A 31 8.22 15.32 -5.05
C LEU A 31 8.46 16.67 -4.33
N PRO A 32 8.02 16.87 -3.07
CA PRO A 32 8.36 18.09 -2.33
C PRO A 32 9.88 18.30 -2.19
N GLY A 33 10.64 17.22 -1.98
CA GLY A 33 12.10 17.27 -1.92
C GLY A 33 12.75 17.71 -3.24
N LEU A 34 12.25 17.19 -4.36
CA LEU A 34 12.69 17.62 -5.70
C LEU A 34 12.35 19.08 -5.96
N VAL A 35 11.16 19.55 -5.59
CA VAL A 35 10.77 20.97 -5.71
C VAL A 35 11.74 21.86 -4.93
N LEU A 36 12.10 21.47 -3.70
CA LEU A 36 13.07 22.22 -2.91
C LEU A 36 14.44 22.33 -3.59
N PHE A 37 14.89 21.25 -4.25
CA PHE A 37 16.17 21.28 -4.97
C PHE A 37 16.16 22.19 -6.21
N LEU A 38 14.99 22.55 -6.76
CA LEU A 38 14.89 23.51 -7.87
C LEU A 38 15.31 24.94 -7.49
N ASP A 39 15.36 25.28 -6.20
CA ASP A 39 15.88 26.58 -5.73
C ASP A 39 17.37 26.53 -5.32
N HIS A 40 18.02 25.38 -5.49
CA HIS A 40 19.40 25.20 -5.04
C HIS A 40 20.40 26.08 -5.83
N LYS A 41 21.47 26.53 -5.17
CA LYS A 41 22.51 27.39 -5.80
C LYS A 41 23.49 26.61 -6.67
N ASN A 42 23.72 25.34 -6.35
CA ASN A 42 24.61 24.47 -7.13
C ASN A 42 23.90 24.02 -8.43
N HIS A 43 24.50 24.36 -9.57
CA HIS A 43 24.00 24.03 -10.90
C HIS A 43 23.97 22.52 -11.17
N GLU A 44 24.86 21.72 -10.57
CA GLU A 44 24.85 20.26 -10.70
C GLU A 44 23.63 19.64 -10.01
N VAL A 45 23.25 20.20 -8.85
CA VAL A 45 22.05 19.78 -8.12
C VAL A 45 20.81 20.11 -8.94
N LEU A 46 20.73 21.32 -9.50
CA LEU A 46 19.63 21.73 -10.38
C LEU A 46 19.50 20.81 -11.60
N PHE A 47 20.63 20.56 -12.28
CA PHE A 47 20.65 19.72 -13.46
C PHE A 47 20.19 18.29 -13.15
N ALA A 48 20.73 17.66 -12.09
CA ALA A 48 20.32 16.33 -11.66
C ALA A 48 18.84 16.27 -11.23
N THR A 49 18.34 17.33 -10.58
CA THR A 49 16.91 17.45 -10.19
C THR A 49 16.03 17.46 -11.43
N LEU A 50 16.34 18.31 -12.40
CA LEU A 50 15.59 18.44 -13.64
C LEU A 50 15.64 17.17 -14.49
N GLN A 51 16.79 16.48 -14.53
CA GLN A 51 16.89 15.16 -15.18
C GLN A 51 15.99 14.12 -14.51
N THR A 52 15.96 14.12 -13.18
CA THR A 52 15.06 13.24 -12.41
C THR A 52 13.61 13.53 -12.76
N LEU A 53 13.19 14.80 -12.72
CA LEU A 53 11.83 15.21 -13.07
C LEU A 53 11.47 14.83 -14.52
N ARG A 54 12.39 14.99 -15.47
CA ARG A 54 12.19 14.54 -16.85
C ARG A 54 11.93 13.04 -16.91
N TYR A 55 12.73 12.20 -16.24
CA TYR A 55 12.50 10.76 -16.23
C TYR A 55 11.15 10.39 -15.61
N LEU A 56 10.76 11.05 -14.51
CA LEU A 56 9.46 10.81 -13.89
C LEU A 56 8.29 11.22 -14.79
N ALA A 57 8.44 12.30 -15.56
CA ALA A 57 7.43 12.85 -16.46
C ALA A 57 7.30 12.06 -17.78
N GLU A 58 8.25 11.20 -18.14
CA GLU A 58 8.11 10.26 -19.27
C GLU A 58 6.94 9.27 -19.06
N LEU A 59 6.53 9.03 -17.82
CA LEU A 59 5.38 8.19 -17.49
C LEU A 59 4.11 9.04 -17.41
N SER A 60 3.21 8.94 -18.40
CA SER A 60 1.99 9.77 -18.48
C SER A 60 1.12 9.75 -17.20
N PRO A 61 0.93 8.61 -16.49
CA PRO A 61 0.25 8.58 -15.19
C PRO A 61 0.84 9.49 -14.10
N ASN A 62 2.13 9.82 -14.16
CA ASN A 62 2.81 10.66 -13.16
C ASN A 62 2.52 12.15 -13.37
N ILE A 63 2.25 12.57 -14.61
CA ILE A 63 2.11 13.97 -15.01
C ILE A 63 1.10 14.74 -14.13
N PRO A 64 -0.12 14.23 -13.86
CA PRO A 64 -1.08 14.95 -13.02
C PRO A 64 -0.57 15.16 -11.59
N THR A 65 0.07 14.15 -10.99
CA THR A 65 0.61 14.25 -9.62
C THR A 65 1.73 15.27 -9.57
N MET A 66 2.68 15.20 -10.51
CA MET A 66 3.79 16.14 -10.59
C MET A 66 3.32 17.57 -10.83
N LYS A 67 2.37 17.77 -11.75
CA LYS A 67 1.81 19.09 -12.06
C LYS A 67 1.11 19.73 -10.87
N ASN A 68 0.41 18.93 -10.07
CA ASN A 68 -0.36 19.40 -8.92
C ASN A 68 0.49 19.49 -7.64
N GLU A 69 1.77 19.09 -7.68
CA GLU A 69 2.68 19.25 -6.55
C GLU A 69 2.89 20.74 -6.25
N LEU A 70 2.87 21.07 -4.96
CA LEU A 70 2.95 22.46 -4.52
C LEU A 70 4.30 23.07 -4.95
N GLY A 71 4.25 24.20 -5.64
CA GLY A 71 5.44 24.94 -6.06
C GLY A 71 6.12 24.38 -7.33
N MET A 72 5.80 23.18 -7.81
CA MET A 72 6.47 22.56 -8.96
C MET A 72 6.46 23.46 -10.21
N MET A 73 5.28 23.86 -10.66
CA MET A 73 5.14 24.67 -11.88
C MET A 73 5.78 26.05 -11.73
N VAL A 74 5.62 26.66 -10.56
CA VAL A 74 6.18 27.99 -10.26
C VAL A 74 7.71 27.95 -10.21
N SER A 75 8.30 26.93 -9.59
CA SER A 75 9.76 26.75 -9.53
C SER A 75 10.37 26.52 -10.92
N LEU A 76 9.69 25.78 -11.80
CA LEU A 76 10.12 25.60 -13.18
C LEU A 76 10.08 26.92 -13.98
N GLU A 77 9.02 27.72 -13.84
CA GLU A 77 8.92 29.06 -14.46
C GLU A 77 10.01 30.02 -13.97
N ASN A 78 10.31 29.98 -12.66
CA ASN A 78 11.38 30.78 -12.08
C ASN A 78 12.75 30.39 -12.66
N LEU A 79 13.02 29.10 -12.84
CA LEU A 79 14.26 28.64 -13.47
C LEU A 79 14.38 29.06 -14.94
N MET A 80 13.27 29.18 -15.66
CA MET A 80 13.26 29.64 -17.05
C MET A 80 13.57 31.14 -17.19
N THR A 81 13.24 31.94 -16.17
CA THR A 81 13.44 33.41 -16.18
C THR A 81 14.70 33.84 -15.43
N ARG A 82 15.30 32.95 -14.64
CA ARG A 82 16.49 33.23 -13.84
C ARG A 82 17.74 33.44 -14.69
N THR A 83 18.42 34.56 -14.45
CA THR A 83 19.68 34.91 -15.10
C THR A 83 20.87 34.15 -14.48
N GLY A 84 21.88 33.83 -15.29
CA GLY A 84 23.13 33.19 -14.84
C GLY A 84 23.11 31.65 -14.82
N LEU A 85 22.04 31.01 -15.31
CA LEU A 85 21.97 29.56 -15.51
C LEU A 85 22.57 29.13 -16.86
N SER A 86 23.01 27.87 -16.94
CA SER A 86 23.42 27.25 -18.20
C SER A 86 22.23 27.09 -19.15
N VAL A 87 22.48 27.20 -20.46
CA VAL A 87 21.50 26.94 -21.53
C VAL A 87 20.86 25.56 -21.37
N ASP A 88 21.63 24.54 -20.97
CA ASP A 88 21.13 23.17 -20.81
C ASP A 88 20.11 23.07 -19.65
N ILE A 89 20.34 23.79 -18.56
CA ILE A 89 19.45 23.80 -17.39
C ILE A 89 18.13 24.49 -17.74
N THR A 90 18.20 25.65 -18.39
CA THR A 90 17.03 26.39 -18.84
C THR A 90 16.23 25.61 -19.88
N ALA A 91 16.90 24.95 -20.82
CA ALA A 91 16.26 24.09 -21.83
C ALA A 91 15.57 22.87 -21.19
N LEU A 92 16.22 22.24 -20.20
CA LEU A 92 15.65 21.09 -19.50
C LEU A 92 14.45 21.48 -18.62
N ALA A 93 14.52 22.63 -17.93
CA ALA A 93 13.38 23.17 -17.19
C ALA A 93 12.19 23.46 -18.11
N GLN A 94 12.44 24.06 -19.28
CA GLN A 94 11.43 24.31 -20.30
C GLN A 94 10.82 23.00 -20.83
N GLU A 95 11.63 21.98 -21.08
CA GLU A 95 11.16 20.67 -21.53
C GLU A 95 10.22 20.03 -20.51
N VAL A 96 10.64 19.96 -19.23
CA VAL A 96 9.81 19.41 -18.15
C VAL A 96 8.51 20.22 -18.00
N TYR A 97 8.59 21.55 -17.99
CA TYR A 97 7.42 22.42 -17.92
C TYR A 97 6.43 22.15 -19.06
N ASN A 98 6.93 21.97 -20.29
CA ASN A 98 6.10 21.68 -21.45
C ASN A 98 5.42 20.31 -21.35
N ILE A 99 6.12 19.29 -20.85
CA ILE A 99 5.55 17.95 -20.64
C ILE A 99 4.40 18.02 -19.61
N LEU A 100 4.59 18.74 -18.50
CA LEU A 100 3.58 18.88 -17.45
C LEU A 100 2.41 19.80 -17.85
N SER A 101 2.68 20.78 -18.70
CA SER A 101 1.68 21.74 -19.20
C SER A 101 0.87 21.20 -20.37
N ALA A 102 1.35 20.15 -21.05
CA ALA A 102 0.69 19.59 -22.21
C ALA A 102 -0.77 19.21 -21.87
N PRO A 103 -1.74 19.54 -22.74
CA PRO A 103 -3.12 19.11 -22.55
C PRO A 103 -3.17 17.59 -22.54
N ALA A 104 -3.96 17.03 -21.63
CA ALA A 104 -4.14 15.58 -21.52
C ALA A 104 -4.55 15.04 -22.90
N ARG A 105 -3.66 14.26 -23.53
CA ARG A 105 -4.00 13.60 -24.79
C ARG A 105 -5.21 12.71 -24.52
N PRO A 106 -6.25 12.74 -25.37
CA PRO A 106 -7.34 11.79 -25.27
C PRO A 106 -6.72 10.41 -25.51
N THR A 107 -6.45 9.69 -24.42
CA THR A 107 -6.04 8.30 -24.49
C THR A 107 -7.17 7.55 -25.17
N SER A 108 -6.89 6.91 -26.31
CA SER A 108 -7.76 5.86 -26.83
C SER A 108 -7.93 4.85 -25.70
N HIS A 109 -9.10 4.89 -25.08
CA HIS A 109 -9.50 3.95 -24.04
C HIS A 109 -9.66 2.58 -24.68
N THR A 110 -8.56 1.83 -24.84
CA THR A 110 -8.67 0.43 -24.47
C THR A 110 -8.87 0.43 -22.96
N PRO A 111 -9.89 -0.25 -22.42
CA PRO A 111 -10.11 -0.32 -20.99
C PRO A 111 -9.06 -1.26 -20.42
N ASP A 112 -7.81 -0.78 -20.33
CA ASP A 112 -6.84 -1.42 -19.47
C ASP A 112 -7.32 -1.11 -18.05
N ARG A 113 -7.92 -2.15 -17.45
CA ARG A 113 -8.50 -2.13 -16.11
C ARG A 113 -7.49 -1.46 -15.20
N ARG A 114 -7.80 -0.23 -14.81
CA ARG A 114 -7.21 0.44 -13.66
C ARG A 114 -7.36 -0.51 -12.49
N LYS A 115 -6.33 -1.32 -12.24
CA LYS A 115 -6.13 -1.94 -10.94
C LYS A 115 -5.86 -0.75 -10.04
N LYS A 116 -6.95 -0.18 -9.50
CA LYS A 116 -6.90 0.55 -8.24
C LYS A 116 -5.98 -0.27 -7.36
N SER A 117 -4.86 0.30 -6.94
CA SER A 117 -4.08 -0.23 -5.83
C SER A 117 -4.97 -0.15 -4.59
N GLN A 118 -5.93 -1.07 -4.52
CA GLN A 118 -6.37 -1.56 -3.24
C GLN A 118 -5.08 -2.04 -2.59
N PHE A 119 -4.73 -1.44 -1.46
CA PHE A 119 -3.66 -1.83 -0.54
C PHE A 119 -3.86 -3.28 -0.09
N PHE A 120 -3.73 -4.23 -1.00
CA PHE A 120 -3.67 -5.62 -0.69
C PHE A 120 -2.19 -5.96 -0.56
N ILE A 121 -1.82 -6.30 0.66
CA ILE A 121 -0.74 -7.23 0.98
C ILE A 121 -1.09 -8.61 0.37
N ASN A 122 -1.24 -8.64 -0.95
CA ASN A 122 -1.30 -9.82 -1.78
C ASN A 122 -0.17 -9.66 -2.81
N SER A 123 1.07 -9.78 -2.32
CA SER A 123 1.96 -10.68 -3.03
C SER A 123 1.13 -11.94 -3.31
N SER A 124 1.05 -12.35 -4.57
CA SER A 124 0.27 -13.51 -4.98
C SER A 124 0.91 -14.78 -4.42
N ASN A 125 0.79 -14.96 -3.11
CA ASN A 125 0.90 -16.25 -2.47
C ASN A 125 -0.27 -17.06 -3.01
N LYS A 126 -0.06 -17.73 -4.16
CA LYS A 126 -0.97 -18.73 -4.76
C LYS A 126 -1.41 -19.83 -3.75
N LYS A 127 -0.80 -19.85 -2.56
CA LYS A 127 -1.05 -20.74 -1.43
C LYS A 127 -2.21 -20.30 -0.52
N ALA A 128 -2.68 -19.05 -0.56
CA ALA A 128 -3.73 -18.56 0.34
C ALA A 128 -4.66 -17.53 -0.30
N LYS A 129 -5.95 -17.55 0.06
CA LYS A 129 -7.00 -16.62 -0.37
C LYS A 129 -7.69 -15.99 0.84
N SER A 130 -8.19 -14.76 0.69
CA SER A 130 -8.92 -14.03 1.74
C SER A 130 -10.40 -13.97 1.39
N VAL A 131 -11.27 -14.21 2.37
CA VAL A 131 -12.71 -14.29 2.22
C VAL A 131 -13.37 -13.46 3.30
N THR A 132 -14.32 -12.60 2.92
CA THR A 132 -15.11 -11.82 3.87
C THR A 132 -16.50 -12.43 4.01
N LEU A 133 -16.88 -12.74 5.24
CA LEU A 133 -18.16 -13.33 5.61
C LEU A 133 -18.96 -12.31 6.43
N LEU A 134 -20.25 -12.15 6.14
CA LEU A 134 -21.21 -11.54 7.04
C LEU A 134 -21.72 -12.63 8.00
N ILE A 135 -21.55 -12.43 9.30
CA ILE A 135 -22.01 -13.35 10.33
C ILE A 135 -23.30 -12.81 10.95
N LYS A 136 -24.42 -13.46 10.65
CA LYS A 136 -25.70 -13.16 11.30
C LYS A 136 -25.70 -13.78 12.69
N GLY A 137 -26.12 -12.99 13.68
CA GLY A 137 -26.15 -13.38 15.09
C GLY A 137 -24.85 -13.08 15.86
N MET A 138 -23.91 -12.32 15.29
CA MET A 138 -22.73 -11.83 16.02
C MET A 138 -23.05 -10.47 16.65
N ASP A 139 -23.73 -10.48 17.78
CA ASP A 139 -24.18 -9.29 18.52
C ASP A 139 -23.44 -9.11 19.86
N SER A 140 -22.99 -10.21 20.48
CA SER A 140 -22.24 -10.20 21.74
C SER A 140 -20.81 -10.73 21.61
N THR A 141 -19.97 -10.42 22.60
CA THR A 141 -18.61 -10.97 22.74
C THR A 141 -18.60 -12.48 22.89
N ASP A 142 -19.61 -13.07 23.54
CA ASP A 142 -19.71 -14.52 23.72
C ASP A 142 -19.94 -15.25 22.38
N GLN A 143 -20.79 -14.67 21.52
CA GLN A 143 -21.04 -15.19 20.18
C GLN A 143 -19.81 -15.09 19.29
N ARG A 144 -19.00 -14.03 19.47
CA ARG A 144 -17.70 -13.93 18.81
C ARG A 144 -16.77 -15.05 19.26
N GLY A 145 -16.69 -15.34 20.56
CA GLY A 145 -15.88 -16.44 21.10
C GLY A 145 -16.25 -17.80 20.50
N LEU A 146 -17.55 -18.11 20.41
CA LEU A 146 -18.02 -19.33 19.75
C LEU A 146 -17.62 -19.43 18.27
N CYS A 147 -17.65 -18.29 17.56
CA CYS A 147 -17.22 -18.25 16.17
C CYS A 147 -15.70 -18.43 16.02
N GLU A 148 -14.94 -17.83 16.93
CA GLU A 148 -13.49 -17.95 17.02
C GLU A 148 -13.07 -19.40 17.25
N GLU A 149 -13.66 -20.08 18.25
CA GLU A 149 -13.42 -21.51 18.48
C GLU A 149 -13.76 -22.37 17.27
N ALA A 150 -14.88 -22.07 16.59
CA ALA A 150 -15.28 -22.81 15.40
C ALA A 150 -14.29 -22.63 14.25
N LEU A 151 -13.81 -21.41 14.01
CA LEU A 151 -12.85 -21.09 12.94
C LEU A 151 -11.44 -21.62 13.23
N LEU A 152 -11.01 -21.62 14.50
CA LEU A 152 -9.73 -22.21 14.93
C LEU A 152 -9.66 -23.72 14.66
N LYS A 153 -10.79 -24.42 14.77
CA LYS A 153 -10.88 -25.87 14.51
C LYS A 153 -10.81 -26.22 13.02
N VAL A 154 -11.07 -25.27 12.12
CA VAL A 154 -11.06 -25.53 10.67
C VAL A 154 -9.63 -25.62 10.14
N LYS A 155 -9.23 -26.82 9.71
CA LYS A 155 -7.92 -27.03 9.11
C LYS A 155 -7.74 -26.21 7.83
N GLY A 156 -6.72 -25.36 7.82
CA GLY A 156 -6.39 -24.50 6.66
C GLY A 156 -6.88 -23.06 6.78
N VAL A 157 -7.53 -22.70 7.89
CA VAL A 157 -7.62 -21.30 8.33
C VAL A 157 -6.23 -20.84 8.78
N ILE A 158 -5.82 -19.65 8.32
CA ILE A 158 -4.51 -19.04 8.59
C ILE A 158 -4.66 -17.89 9.58
N SER A 159 -5.67 -17.05 9.38
CA SER A 159 -5.99 -15.95 10.29
C SER A 159 -7.44 -15.52 10.10
N PHE A 160 -8.04 -14.92 11.11
CA PHE A 160 -9.35 -14.30 11.01
C PHE A 160 -9.37 -13.00 11.81
N THR A 161 -10.20 -12.05 11.38
CA THR A 161 -10.42 -10.78 12.06
C THR A 161 -11.91 -10.47 12.07
N PHE A 162 -12.42 -10.09 13.24
CA PHE A 162 -13.82 -9.72 13.42
C PHE A 162 -14.00 -8.21 13.46
N GLN A 163 -14.99 -7.72 12.72
CA GLN A 163 -15.48 -6.36 12.77
C GLN A 163 -16.91 -6.38 13.32
N MET A 164 -17.04 -6.20 14.64
CA MET A 164 -18.31 -6.29 15.37
C MET A 164 -19.33 -5.26 14.86
N ALA A 165 -18.91 -4.01 14.61
CA ALA A 165 -19.79 -2.93 14.15
C ALA A 165 -20.52 -3.24 12.84
N SER A 166 -19.90 -4.02 11.95
CA SER A 166 -20.48 -4.39 10.64
C SER A 166 -20.84 -5.87 10.57
N LYS A 167 -20.71 -6.61 11.67
CA LYS A 167 -20.92 -8.06 11.76
C LYS A 167 -20.13 -8.86 10.71
N ARG A 168 -18.93 -8.39 10.37
CA ARG A 168 -18.08 -8.99 9.33
C ARG A 168 -16.93 -9.77 9.94
N CYS A 169 -16.59 -10.88 9.32
CA CYS A 169 -15.38 -11.64 9.60
C CYS A 169 -14.58 -11.79 8.32
N THR A 170 -13.33 -11.33 8.33
CA THR A 170 -12.40 -11.56 7.23
C THR A 170 -11.47 -12.69 7.61
N VAL A 171 -11.50 -13.77 6.82
CA VAL A 171 -10.75 -14.99 7.07
C VAL A 171 -9.76 -15.21 5.94
N ARG A 172 -8.48 -15.37 6.30
CA ARG A 172 -7.43 -15.83 5.41
C ARG A 172 -7.37 -17.35 5.49
N ILE A 173 -7.55 -18.02 4.37
CA ILE A 173 -7.55 -19.48 4.25
C ILE A 173 -6.54 -19.94 3.21
N ARG A 174 -6.10 -21.18 3.30
CA ARG A 174 -5.34 -21.81 2.22
C ARG A 174 -6.16 -21.87 0.93
N SER A 175 -5.49 -21.85 -0.22
CA SER A 175 -6.16 -21.83 -1.52
C SER A 175 -6.98 -23.09 -1.80
N ASP A 176 -6.55 -24.23 -1.25
CA ASP A 176 -7.18 -25.56 -1.34
C ASP A 176 -8.40 -25.74 -0.41
N LEU A 177 -8.62 -24.85 0.56
CA LEU A 177 -9.79 -24.92 1.44
C LEU A 177 -11.02 -24.31 0.74
N PRO A 178 -12.14 -25.05 0.58
CA PRO A 178 -13.38 -24.47 0.07
C PRO A 178 -14.00 -23.49 1.08
N THR A 179 -14.60 -22.42 0.57
CA THR A 179 -15.29 -21.41 1.39
C THR A 179 -16.52 -21.97 2.10
N GLU A 180 -17.14 -23.00 1.54
CA GLU A 180 -18.25 -23.73 2.13
C GLU A 180 -17.90 -24.35 3.48
N SER A 181 -16.65 -24.83 3.68
CA SER A 181 -16.22 -25.39 4.96
C SER A 181 -16.23 -24.35 6.09
N LEU A 182 -15.99 -23.08 5.79
CA LEU A 182 -16.10 -21.99 6.77
C LEU A 182 -17.56 -21.79 7.19
N VAL A 183 -18.47 -21.80 6.21
CA VAL A 183 -19.91 -21.61 6.47
C VAL A 183 -20.47 -22.80 7.25
N SER A 184 -20.08 -24.03 6.90
CA SER A 184 -20.47 -25.23 7.65
C SER A 184 -19.94 -25.20 9.09
N ALA A 185 -18.70 -24.74 9.31
CA ALA A 185 -18.15 -24.60 10.67
C ALA A 185 -18.88 -23.54 11.50
N ILE A 186 -19.22 -22.39 10.90
CA ILE A 186 -19.99 -21.34 11.57
C ILE A 186 -21.43 -21.83 11.83
N ALA A 187 -22.06 -22.52 10.88
CA ALA A 187 -23.40 -23.08 11.05
C ALA A 187 -23.45 -24.18 12.14
N ALA A 188 -22.35 -24.92 12.35
CA ALA A 188 -22.25 -25.92 13.41
C ALA A 188 -22.36 -25.33 14.83
N THR A 189 -22.13 -24.02 15.00
CA THR A 189 -22.39 -23.32 16.28
C THR A 189 -23.88 -23.23 16.61
N LYS A 190 -24.78 -23.52 15.65
CA LYS A 190 -26.26 -23.47 15.74
C LYS A 190 -26.87 -22.10 16.06
N VAL A 191 -26.07 -21.11 16.44
CA VAL A 191 -26.49 -19.75 16.79
C VAL A 191 -26.13 -18.76 15.68
N LEU A 192 -25.13 -19.08 14.85
CA LEU A 192 -24.58 -18.18 13.83
C LEU A 192 -24.78 -18.73 12.42
N SER A 193 -24.98 -17.83 11.45
CA SER A 193 -24.94 -18.18 10.03
C SER A 193 -24.06 -17.21 9.25
N ALA A 194 -23.32 -17.74 8.28
CA ALA A 194 -22.37 -16.97 7.49
C ALA A 194 -22.83 -16.86 6.03
N GLN A 195 -22.69 -15.65 5.45
CA GLN A 195 -22.91 -15.39 4.03
C GLN A 195 -21.66 -14.75 3.45
N GLN A 196 -21.22 -15.16 2.27
CA GLN A 196 -20.04 -14.56 1.66
C GLN A 196 -20.40 -13.21 1.06
N VAL A 197 -19.59 -12.19 1.38
CA VAL A 197 -19.73 -10.84 0.82
C VAL A 197 -18.78 -10.70 -0.36
N VAL A 198 -19.33 -10.50 -1.56
CA VAL A 198 -18.58 -10.29 -2.80
C VAL A 198 -18.98 -8.94 -3.39
N LYS A 199 -18.03 -8.18 -3.95
CA LYS A 199 -18.37 -6.97 -4.70
C LYS A 199 -18.71 -7.34 -6.14
N ASN A 200 -19.89 -6.94 -6.62
CA ASN A 200 -20.30 -7.14 -8.01
C ASN A 200 -19.57 -6.17 -8.96
N GLU A 201 -19.80 -6.32 -10.27
CA GLU A 201 -19.18 -5.48 -11.30
C GLU A 201 -19.61 -4.00 -11.22
N ALA A 202 -20.75 -3.69 -10.60
CA ALA A 202 -21.22 -2.34 -10.30
C ALA A 202 -20.62 -1.75 -9.01
N GLY A 203 -19.81 -2.51 -8.27
CA GLY A 203 -19.20 -2.10 -7.01
C GLY A 203 -20.10 -2.26 -5.78
N GLU A 204 -21.29 -2.83 -5.94
CA GLU A 204 -22.26 -3.09 -4.87
C GLU A 204 -21.92 -4.40 -4.15
N GLU A 205 -22.23 -4.46 -2.86
CA GLU A 205 -22.01 -5.65 -2.04
C GLU A 205 -23.13 -6.66 -2.24
N VAL A 206 -22.79 -7.80 -2.85
CA VAL A 206 -23.70 -8.91 -3.07
C VAL A 206 -23.40 -10.01 -2.05
N TYR A 207 -24.45 -10.43 -1.35
CA TYR A 207 -24.40 -11.56 -0.41
C TYR A 207 -24.66 -12.84 -1.18
N VAL A 208 -23.64 -13.70 -1.27
CA VAL A 208 -23.76 -15.03 -1.88
C VAL A 208 -24.11 -16.02 -0.76
N PRO A 209 -25.30 -16.64 -0.79
CA PRO A 209 -25.60 -17.77 0.07
C PRO A 209 -24.68 -18.93 -0.34
N LEU A 210 -23.80 -19.36 0.55
CA LEU A 210 -23.06 -20.60 0.36
C LEU A 210 -23.90 -21.71 0.97
N ASN A 211 -24.30 -22.68 0.14
CA ASN A 211 -25.01 -23.85 0.64
C ASN A 211 -24.06 -24.64 1.54
N SER A 212 -24.50 -24.93 2.77
CA SER A 212 -23.77 -25.80 3.69
C SER A 212 -23.71 -27.19 3.08
N CYS A 213 -22.59 -27.54 2.44
CA CYS A 213 -22.36 -28.91 2.03
C CYS A 213 -22.14 -29.71 3.32
N GLY A 214 -22.98 -30.71 3.57
CA GLY A 214 -22.98 -31.55 4.79
C GLY A 214 -21.74 -32.44 4.95
N VAL A 215 -20.62 -32.06 4.34
CA VAL A 215 -19.34 -32.75 4.42
C VAL A 215 -18.66 -32.36 5.72
N ALA A 216 -18.33 -33.37 6.53
CA ALA A 216 -17.61 -33.19 7.78
C ALA A 216 -16.28 -32.48 7.53
N VAL A 217 -16.13 -31.27 8.07
CA VAL A 217 -14.90 -30.50 7.96
C VAL A 217 -13.82 -31.21 8.79
N PRO A 218 -12.61 -31.47 8.24
CA PRO A 218 -11.52 -32.05 9.02
C PRO A 218 -11.12 -31.07 10.13
N GLN A 219 -11.36 -31.48 11.37
CA GLN A 219 -11.08 -30.69 12.57
C GLN A 219 -9.65 -30.92 13.06
N ASN A 220 -8.97 -29.87 13.51
CA ASN A 220 -7.72 -30.01 14.25
C ASN A 220 -8.04 -30.40 15.70
N SER A 221 -7.71 -31.62 16.10
CA SER A 221 -7.99 -32.16 17.45
C SER A 221 -6.93 -31.80 18.49
N VAL A 222 -5.79 -31.25 18.07
CA VAL A 222 -4.66 -30.89 18.96
C VAL A 222 -4.33 -29.42 18.74
N LEU A 223 -4.96 -28.57 19.54
CA LEU A 223 -4.61 -27.15 19.62
C LEU A 223 -3.58 -26.98 20.75
N PRO A 224 -2.49 -26.22 20.56
CA PRO A 224 -1.57 -25.89 21.63
C PRO A 224 -2.28 -25.05 22.70
N ASP A 225 -1.91 -25.26 23.97
CA ASP A 225 -2.45 -24.52 25.10
C ASP A 225 -2.04 -23.05 24.99
N TYR A 226 -3.02 -22.16 24.82
CA TYR A 226 -2.77 -20.72 24.71
C TYR A 226 -2.52 -20.14 26.11
N LEU A 227 -1.66 -19.12 26.20
CA LEU A 227 -1.40 -18.42 27.46
C LEU A 227 -2.72 -17.85 28.04
N PRO A 228 -2.93 -17.94 29.37
CA PRO A 228 -4.12 -17.44 30.03
C PRO A 228 -4.27 -15.92 29.84
N GLU A 229 -5.48 -15.48 29.49
CA GLU A 229 -5.79 -14.05 29.24
C GLU A 229 -5.95 -13.22 30.53
N GLU A 230 -5.69 -13.80 31.72
CA GLU A 230 -6.00 -13.19 33.02
C GLU A 230 -4.80 -12.56 33.76
N GLU A 231 -3.59 -12.51 33.18
CA GLU A 231 -2.50 -11.72 33.77
C GLU A 231 -2.56 -10.26 33.28
N GLU A 232 -3.28 -9.47 34.08
CA GLU A 232 -3.11 -8.03 34.35
C GLU A 232 -2.30 -7.21 33.32
N SER A 233 -3.01 -6.35 32.59
CA SER A 233 -2.43 -5.33 31.72
C SER A 233 -1.31 -4.58 32.45
N PRO A 234 -0.05 -4.59 31.95
CA PRO A 234 0.96 -3.71 32.49
C PRO A 234 0.49 -2.28 32.22
N GLU A 235 0.34 -1.51 33.30
CA GLU A 235 -0.01 -0.10 33.27
C GLU A 235 0.80 0.65 32.21
N LYS A 236 0.14 1.62 31.55
CA LYS A 236 0.68 2.49 30.51
C LYS A 236 2.06 3.06 30.90
N ALA A 237 3.13 2.38 30.51
CA ALA A 237 4.43 3.00 30.33
C ALA A 237 4.47 3.56 28.91
N THR A 238 4.15 4.84 28.79
CA THR A 238 4.43 5.63 27.60
C THR A 238 5.94 5.77 27.42
N ASP A 239 6.58 4.87 26.69
CA ASP A 239 7.62 5.25 25.74
C ASP A 239 7.99 4.10 24.79
N ARG A 240 7.84 4.36 23.50
CA ARG A 240 8.51 3.73 22.34
C ARG A 240 8.39 2.22 22.15
N ALA A 241 7.74 1.86 21.03
CA ALA A 241 7.89 0.56 20.41
C ALA A 241 9.36 0.30 20.02
N VAL A 242 9.96 -0.76 20.57
CA VAL A 242 11.29 -1.22 20.17
C VAL A 242 11.12 -2.17 18.98
N SER A 243 11.43 -1.69 17.78
CA SER A 243 11.46 -2.52 16.57
C SER A 243 12.71 -3.40 16.59
N ARG A 244 12.52 -4.72 16.65
CA ARG A 244 13.60 -5.70 16.48
C ARG A 244 13.96 -5.79 14.99
N THR A 245 14.96 -5.05 14.55
CA THR A 245 15.59 -5.25 13.24
C THR A 245 16.62 -6.37 13.31
N THR A 246 16.16 -7.62 13.31
CA THR A 246 17.01 -8.76 12.97
C THR A 246 16.59 -9.34 11.63
N ALA A 247 17.36 -8.92 10.60
CA ALA A 247 17.65 -9.58 9.33
C ALA A 247 16.59 -10.50 8.70
N LYS A 248 16.02 -10.04 7.57
CA LYS A 248 15.96 -10.87 6.38
C LYS A 248 16.35 -10.04 5.16
N GLU A 249 17.41 -10.53 4.54
CA GLU A 249 18.02 -10.08 3.31
C GLU A 249 17.00 -10.21 2.16
N ASP A 250 16.40 -9.08 1.75
CA ASP A 250 15.69 -8.94 0.49
C ASP A 250 16.18 -7.63 -0.16
N THR A 251 17.15 -7.79 -1.05
CA THR A 251 18.02 -6.76 -1.70
C THR A 251 17.29 -5.81 -2.67
N SER A 252 15.97 -5.58 -2.50
CA SER A 252 15.18 -4.79 -3.46
C SER A 252 14.46 -3.57 -2.88
N GLY A 253 14.39 -3.39 -1.55
CA GLY A 253 13.48 -2.37 -0.95
C GLY A 253 14.10 -1.43 0.09
N SER A 254 15.39 -1.55 0.43
CA SER A 254 15.95 -0.86 1.62
C SER A 254 16.43 0.58 1.38
N TRP A 255 16.58 1.02 0.13
CA TRP A 255 17.31 2.24 -0.21
C TRP A 255 16.44 3.44 -0.57
N LEU A 256 15.29 3.22 -1.22
CA LEU A 256 14.25 4.24 -1.39
C LEU A 256 13.80 4.79 -0.04
N ASN A 257 13.65 3.91 0.94
CA ASN A 257 13.33 4.28 2.32
C ASN A 257 14.44 5.13 2.97
N THR A 258 15.71 4.99 2.57
CA THR A 258 16.83 5.75 3.15
C THR A 258 16.88 7.18 2.60
N ALA A 259 16.70 7.35 1.28
CA ALA A 259 16.63 8.67 0.64
C ALA A 259 15.31 9.40 0.96
N ALA A 260 14.17 8.70 0.95
CA ALA A 260 12.90 9.23 1.40
C ALA A 260 12.92 9.59 2.89
N SER A 261 13.56 8.76 3.74
CA SER A 261 13.75 9.11 5.16
C SER A 261 14.63 10.34 5.34
N PHE A 262 15.63 10.59 4.48
CA PHE A 262 16.44 11.80 4.54
C PHE A 262 15.60 13.03 4.16
N LEU A 263 14.82 12.97 3.08
CA LEU A 263 13.94 14.08 2.69
C LEU A 263 12.87 14.36 3.75
N THR A 264 12.24 13.33 4.28
CA THR A 264 11.24 13.47 5.35
C THR A 264 11.85 14.00 6.65
N LYS A 265 12.98 13.45 7.13
CA LYS A 265 13.59 13.88 8.40
C LYS A 265 14.32 15.21 8.35
N THR A 266 14.75 15.67 7.18
CA THR A 266 15.50 16.93 7.05
C THR A 266 14.55 18.12 6.87
N PHE A 267 13.33 17.90 6.36
CA PHE A 267 12.44 18.99 5.95
C PHE A 267 11.04 18.98 6.56
N TYR A 268 10.62 17.90 7.25
CA TYR A 268 9.40 17.89 8.07
C TYR A 268 9.78 17.66 9.54
N TRP A 269 9.47 18.67 10.37
CA TRP A 269 9.53 18.61 11.84
C TRP A 269 8.20 18.16 12.41
#